data_AF-A0A353VA18-F1
#
_entry.id   AF-A0A353VA18-F1
#
_cell.length_a   1.000
_cell.length_b   1.000
_cell.length_c   1.000
_cell.angle_alpha   90.00
_cell.angle_beta   90.00
_cell.angle_gamma   90.00
#
_symmetry.space_group_name_H-M   'P 1'
#
loop_
_entity.id
_entity.type
_entity.pdbx_description
1 polymer ?
#
loop_
_entity_poly.entity_id
_entity_poly.type
_entity_poly.pdbx_seq_one_letter_code
_entity_poly.pdbx_strand_id
1 'polypeptide(L)' 'MTLYMEQWLRLLGGLMVLASVLLAVYHHPAWLWLTGLTGVNLAQSAFTNF' A
#
# COMPACT_ATOMS: atom_id res chain seq x y z
N MET A 1 19.94 3.87 11.23
CA MET A 1 18.70 4.67 11.17
C MET A 1 17.90 4.43 9.88
N THR A 2 18.55 4.22 8.73
CA THR A 2 17.90 4.06 7.41
C THR A 2 17.11 2.76 7.22
N LEU A 3 17.70 1.60 7.54
CA LEU A 3 17.08 0.28 7.36
C LEU A 3 15.76 0.06 8.13
N TYR A 4 15.58 0.76 9.27
CA TYR A 4 14.36 0.65 10.06
C TYR A 4 13.19 1.36 9.33
N MET A 5 13.41 2.54 8.76
CA MET A 5 12.38 3.28 8.01
C MET A 5 11.88 2.53 6.77
N GLU A 6 12.76 1.87 6.01
CA GLU A 6 12.38 1.13 4.81
C GLU A 6 11.49 -0.08 5.13
N GLN A 7 11.77 -0.78 6.23
CA GLN A 7 10.97 -1.90 6.71
C GLN A 7 9.58 -1.45 7.19
N TRP A 8 9.52 -0.34 7.94
CA TRP A 8 8.25 0.26 8.35
C TRP A 8 7.43 0.77 7.16
N LEU A 9 8.08 1.34 6.13
CA LEU A 9 7.41 1.80 4.92
C LEU A 9 6.75 0.64 4.16
N ARG A 10 7.45 -0.51 4.03
CA ARG A 10 6.87 -1.73 3.42
C ARG A 10 5.72 -2.30 4.24
N LEU A 11 5.85 -2.33 5.57
CA LEU A 11 4.77 -2.76 6.46
C LEU A 11 3.54 -1.86 6.36
N LEU A 12 3.75 -0.54 6.37
CA LEU A 12 2.66 0.44 6.29
C LEU A 12 1.96 0.38 4.92
N GLY A 13 2.72 0.20 3.84
CA GLY A 13 2.17 -0.03 2.50
C GLY A 13 1.30 -1.28 2.42
N GLY A 14 1.76 -2.39 3.01
CA GLY A 14 0.98 -3.63 3.11
C GLY A 14 -0.30 -3.47 3.96
N LEU A 15 -0.21 -2.77 5.09
CA LEU A 15 -1.37 -2.50 5.95
C LEU A 15 -2.41 -1.63 5.26
N MET A 16 -2.00 -0.63 4.48
CA MET A 16 -2.91 0.20 3.68
C MET A 16 -3.68 -0.62 2.64
N VAL A 17 -3.00 -1.55 1.97
CA VAL A 17 -3.65 -2.48 1.03
C VAL A 17 -4.68 -3.36 1.74
N LEU A 18 -4.31 -3.98 2.87
CA LEU A 18 -5.22 -4.84 3.63
C LEU A 18 -6.43 -4.07 4.17
N ALA A 19 -6.22 -2.88 4.74
CA ALA A 19 -7.30 -2.03 5.25
C ALA A 19 -8.26 -1.61 4.13
N SER A 20 -7.71 -1.24 2.96
CA SER A 20 -8.50 -0.80 1.81
C SER A 20 -9.30 -1.95 1.19
N VAL A 21 -8.75 -3.18 1.14
CA VAL A 21 -9.47 -4.38 0.70
C VAL A 21 -10.60 -4.70 1.69
N LEU A 22 -10.33 -4.60 2.99
CA LEU A 22 -11.33 -4.85 4.02
C LEU A 22 -12.51 -3.88 3.89
N LEU A 23 -12.23 -2.59 3.67
CA LEU A 23 -13.28 -1.60 3.39
C LEU A 23 -14.02 -1.85 2.08
N ALA A 24 -13.34 -2.36 1.05
CA ALA A 24 -13.99 -2.71 -0.21
C ALA A 24 -15.03 -3.83 -0.04
N VAL A 25 -14.74 -4.80 0.83
CA VAL A 25 -15.66 -5.90 1.16
C VAL A 25 -16.83 -5.43 2.02
N TYR A 26 -16.59 -4.58 3.02
CA TYR A 26 -17.62 -4.19 4.00
C TYR A 26 -18.43 -2.94 3.65
N HIS A 27 -17.95 -2.05 2.77
CA HIS A 27 -18.65 -0.81 2.41
C HIS A 27 -18.99 -0.74 0.93
N HIS A 28 -17.98 -0.68 0.06
CA HIS A 28 -18.21 -0.53 -1.38
C HIS A 28 -16.94 -0.86 -2.17
N PRO A 29 -17.02 -1.59 -3.30
CA PRO A 29 -15.85 -1.95 -4.10
C PRO A 29 -15.05 -0.75 -4.66
N ALA A 30 -15.60 0.47 -4.63
CA ALA A 30 -14.86 1.69 -5.00
C ALA A 30 -13.60 1.92 -4.15
N TRP A 31 -13.51 1.34 -2.94
CA TRP A 31 -12.30 1.38 -2.11
C TRP A 31 -11.11 0.66 -2.75
N LEU A 32 -11.33 -0.21 -3.74
CA LEU A 32 -10.22 -0.84 -4.49
C LEU A 32 -9.41 0.16 -5.30
N TRP A 33 -9.95 1.34 -5.63
CA TRP A 33 -9.17 2.41 -6.27
C TRP A 33 -8.01 2.86 -5.38
N LEU A 34 -8.24 2.98 -4.08
CA LEU A 34 -7.21 3.37 -3.11
C LEU A 34 -6.14 2.27 -2.98
N THR A 35 -6.57 1.00 -3.03
CA THR A 35 -5.66 -0.16 -3.11
C THR A 35 -4.81 -0.13 -4.37
N GLY A 36 -5.43 0.12 -5.53
CA GLY A 36 -4.76 0.18 -6.82
C GLY A 36 -3.74 1.30 -6.89
N LEU A 37 -4.08 2.51 -6.45
CA LEU A 37 -3.17 3.65 -6.40
C LEU A 37 -1.96 3.38 -5.49
N THR A 38 -2.21 2.81 -4.30
CA THR A 38 -1.14 2.40 -3.37
C THR A 38 -0.26 1.31 -3.97
N GLY A 39 -0.86 0.32 -4.64
CA GLY A 39 -0.14 -0.75 -5.33
C GLY A 39 0.74 -0.25 -6.47
N VAL A 40 0.25 0.70 -7.28
CA VAL A 40 1.05 1.35 -8.34
C VAL A 40 2.21 2.14 -7.73
N ASN A 41 1.99 2.84 -6.61
CA ASN A 41 3.04 3.58 -5.93
C ASN A 41 4.14 2.64 -5.36
N LEU A 42 3.74 1.53 -4.74
CA LEU A 42 4.68 0.52 -4.25
C LEU A 42 5.44 -0.17 -5.40
N ALA A 43 4.74 -0.48 -6.51
CA ALA A 43 5.37 -1.04 -7.69
C ALA A 43 6.39 -0.07 -8.28
N GLN A 44 6.04 1.21 -8.41
CA GLN A 44 6.97 2.26 -8.85
C GLN A 44 8.19 2.33 -7.93
N SER A 45 7.99 2.37 -6.61
CA SER A 45 9.08 2.38 -5.63
C SER A 45 10.04 1.19 -5.79
N ALA A 46 9.52 -0.01 -6.11
CA ALA A 46 10.35 -1.19 -6.35
C ALA A 46 11.24 -1.08 -7.60
N PHE A 47 10.81 -0.36 -8.63
CA PHE A 47 11.60 -0.13 -9.85
C PHE A 47 12.49 1.11 -9.77
N THR A 48 12.10 2.13 -9.01
CA THR A 48 12.82 3.42 -8.98
C THR A 48 13.88 3.53 -7.89
N ASN A 49 14.04 2.55 -6.97
CA ASN A 49 15.09 2.50 -5.93
C ASN A 49 15.52 3.90 -5.39
N PHE A 50 14.53 4.67 -4.93
CA PHE A 50 14.72 5.89 -4.14
C PHE A 50 14.21 5.66 -2.72
#